data_AF-A0A1Q4Z4C5-F1
#
_entry.id   AF-A0A1Q4Z4C5-F1
#
_cell.length_a   1.000
_cell.length_b   1.000
_cell.length_c   1.000
_cell.angle_alpha   90.00
_cell.angle_beta   90.00
_cell.angle_gamma   90.00
#
_symmetry.space_group_name_H-M   'P 1'
#
loop_
_entity.id
_entity.type
_entity.pdbx_description
1 polymer ?
#
loop_
_entity_poly.entity_id
_entity_poly.type
_entity_poly.pdbx_seq_one_letter_code
_entity_poly.pdbx_strand_id
1 'polypeptide(L)'
;MHIRLARRRTAGAVAGLALAGLLAAAVSPASATISSGDSSVAAPDSGGGPGGLTVEYFPQAGGSGHTTQVPSDGPARSAKARRGATPFTAAEARADGTLGRQAVTGPSEDRLDVVIVGDGYTAGQQGDFHADATAKWADITAIEPYKSYQGLFNVWTVDAVSKESGISGDPTADVVRDTALGSGFWCDGIERLICADIDKVASYAAKAPAADLVVVLSNATKYGGAGYSGLTAEGYPFNGVSTLSSDNASSSLIAAHEIGHSVGLLADEYTYDSYGTWTGGEPADLNSTTYTPAQLTEKRAKWYRWLGQTDPAGGTVGTFEGSSYYPLGIYRPTAGSLMRELSNTEFNLPGREAMIAGFYRAGSALSSTRAAGSTLAPGHRITVSTAGLGGTDRHGRPGAGKALAVPDLRWYVDGKEKVSARGRTTVTPLALGVRHDGRRHTVTVTFVDRTDAIRDPAVRALSGDEIGWTVKATGPRR
;
A
#
# COMPACT_ATOMS: atom_id res chain seq x y z
N MET A 1 6.45 6.73 -9.67
CA MET A 1 5.94 6.39 -8.30
C MET A 1 6.84 6.95 -7.18
N HIS A 2 6.28 7.62 -6.16
CA HIS A 2 6.95 8.16 -4.96
C HIS A 2 6.32 7.59 -3.67
N ILE A 3 6.47 6.29 -3.42
CA ILE A 3 6.29 5.79 -2.05
C ILE A 3 7.47 6.27 -1.24
N ARG A 4 7.21 6.90 -0.09
CA ARG A 4 8.27 7.23 0.85
C ARG A 4 8.91 5.93 1.32
N LEU A 5 10.19 5.79 1.05
CA LEU A 5 10.95 4.63 1.49
C LEU A 5 11.15 4.71 3.00
N ALA A 6 10.87 3.61 3.70
CA ALA A 6 11.13 3.51 5.13
C ALA A 6 12.61 3.82 5.41
N ARG A 7 12.89 4.61 6.46
CA ARG A 7 14.27 4.86 6.90
C ARG A 7 14.82 3.59 7.55
N ARG A 8 15.52 2.75 6.79
CA ARG A 8 16.24 1.60 7.35
C ARG A 8 17.30 2.07 8.33
N ARG A 9 17.10 1.77 9.61
CA ARG A 9 18.06 2.05 10.68
C ARG A 9 19.14 0.98 10.65
N THR A 10 20.04 1.03 9.68
CA THR A 10 21.23 0.18 9.74
C THR A 10 22.09 0.62 10.92
N ALA A 11 22.26 -0.27 11.90
CA ALA A 11 23.30 -0.08 12.89
C ALA A 11 24.64 -0.07 12.13
N GLY A 12 25.40 1.02 12.24
CA GLY A 12 26.78 1.03 11.77
C GLY A 12 27.51 -0.15 12.39
N ALA A 13 27.87 -1.14 11.57
CA ALA A 13 28.71 -2.23 11.99
C ALA A 13 30.06 -1.62 12.42
N VAL A 14 30.34 -1.65 13.72
CA VAL A 14 31.72 -1.45 14.19
C VAL A 14 32.48 -2.70 13.78
N ALA A 15 33.16 -2.61 12.64
CA ALA A 15 34.02 -3.67 12.12
C ALA A 15 35.11 -4.01 13.16
N GLY A 16 35.01 -5.19 13.77
CA GLY A 16 36.12 -5.82 14.48
C GLY A 16 36.86 -6.73 13.51
N LEU A 17 38.07 -6.33 13.12
CA LEU A 17 39.00 -7.18 12.36
C LEU A 17 39.24 -8.51 13.08
N ALA A 18 39.05 -9.63 12.39
CA ALA A 18 39.83 -10.84 12.59
C ALA A 18 40.01 -11.54 11.24
N LEU A 19 41.23 -11.47 10.73
CA LEU A 19 41.73 -12.12 9.51
C LEU A 19 41.91 -13.63 9.78
N ALA A 20 41.30 -14.49 8.96
CA ALA A 20 41.83 -15.83 8.65
C ALA A 20 41.20 -16.29 7.32
N GLY A 21 42.07 -16.53 6.35
CA GLY A 21 41.71 -16.64 4.93
C GLY A 21 41.05 -17.96 4.53
N LEU A 22 40.25 -17.86 3.47
CA LEU A 22 40.04 -18.90 2.47
C LEU A 22 39.73 -18.17 1.16
N LEU A 23 40.58 -18.38 0.15
CA LEU A 23 40.33 -17.93 -1.21
C LEU A 23 39.05 -18.62 -1.71
N ALA A 24 38.02 -17.82 -1.99
CA ALA A 24 36.92 -18.20 -2.87
C ALA A 24 36.70 -17.03 -3.83
N ALA A 25 36.68 -17.34 -5.12
CA ALA A 25 36.63 -16.39 -6.22
C ALA A 25 35.50 -15.37 -6.04
N ALA A 26 35.86 -14.09 -6.09
CA ALA A 26 34.92 -12.98 -6.08
C ALA A 26 34.12 -12.99 -7.40
N VAL A 27 32.88 -13.48 -7.33
CA VAL A 27 31.83 -13.06 -8.25
C VAL A 27 31.11 -11.93 -7.54
N SER A 28 31.39 -10.70 -7.94
CA SER A 28 30.66 -9.52 -7.47
C SER A 28 29.17 -9.73 -7.69
N PRO A 29 28.29 -9.63 -6.67
CA PRO A 29 26.88 -9.46 -6.95
C PRO A 29 26.75 -8.06 -7.55
N ALA A 30 26.35 -8.00 -8.82
CA ALA A 30 25.83 -6.78 -9.41
C ALA A 30 24.74 -6.28 -8.44
N SER A 31 24.99 -5.13 -7.82
CA SER A 31 23.95 -4.42 -7.09
C SER A 31 22.91 -4.06 -8.14
N ALA A 32 21.81 -4.83 -8.17
CA ALA A 32 20.64 -4.47 -8.94
C ALA A 32 20.05 -3.24 -8.25
N THR A 33 20.54 -2.06 -8.64
CA THR A 33 19.79 -0.83 -8.51
C THR A 33 18.51 -1.05 -9.32
N ILE A 34 17.42 -1.38 -8.64
CA ILE A 34 16.08 -1.28 -9.21
C ILE A 34 15.87 0.21 -9.43
N SER A 35 16.19 0.68 -10.64
CA SER A 35 15.79 1.99 -11.10
C SER A 35 14.27 2.02 -11.07
N SER A 36 13.70 2.84 -10.20
CA SER A 36 12.29 3.23 -10.22
C SER A 36 12.04 4.18 -11.41
N GLY A 37 12.27 3.68 -12.63
CA GLY A 37 11.75 4.32 -13.82
C GLY A 37 10.25 4.05 -13.87
N ASP A 38 9.44 5.10 -14.10
CA ASP A 38 8.06 4.93 -14.54
C ASP A 38 8.09 4.13 -15.83
N SER A 39 7.78 2.84 -15.72
CA SER A 39 7.70 1.92 -16.85
C SER A 39 6.60 0.89 -16.59
N SER A 40 5.54 1.31 -15.89
CA SER A 40 4.25 0.65 -16.05
C SER A 40 3.86 0.78 -17.51
N VAL A 41 3.31 -0.27 -18.11
CA VAL A 41 2.66 -0.15 -19.42
C VAL A 41 1.50 0.82 -19.25
N ALA A 42 1.71 2.09 -19.59
CA ALA A 42 0.63 3.07 -19.62
C ALA A 42 -0.37 2.62 -20.68
N ALA A 43 -1.66 2.74 -20.39
CA ALA A 43 -2.67 2.65 -21.44
C ALA A 43 -2.28 3.67 -22.54
N PRO A 44 -2.12 3.26 -23.82
CA PRO A 44 -1.87 4.19 -24.91
C PRO A 44 -2.94 5.28 -24.95
N ASP A 45 -2.49 6.50 -25.28
CA ASP A 45 -3.30 7.71 -25.37
C ASP A 45 -4.63 7.46 -26.09
N SER A 46 -5.74 7.59 -25.35
CA SER A 46 -7.05 7.86 -25.92
C SER A 46 -7.14 9.31 -26.40
N GLY A 47 -6.28 9.69 -27.35
CA GLY A 47 -6.43 10.89 -28.19
C GLY A 47 -6.82 12.21 -27.50
N GLY A 48 -6.33 12.48 -26.29
CA GLY A 48 -6.65 13.68 -25.51
C GLY A 48 -5.58 14.77 -25.65
N GLY A 49 -6.00 16.02 -25.81
CA GLY A 49 -5.09 17.18 -25.82
C GLY A 49 -4.32 17.37 -24.49
N PRO A 50 -3.36 18.30 -24.45
CA PRO A 50 -2.52 18.52 -23.26
C PRO A 50 -3.37 18.85 -22.03
N GLY A 51 -3.23 18.06 -20.95
CA GLY A 51 -3.80 18.33 -19.62
C GLY A 51 -4.82 17.33 -19.05
N GLY A 52 -4.99 16.14 -19.63
CA GLY A 52 -5.84 15.07 -19.08
C GLY A 52 -5.09 14.13 -18.12
N LEU A 53 -5.75 13.72 -17.03
CA LEU A 53 -5.31 12.66 -16.14
C LEU A 53 -5.90 11.31 -16.58
N THR A 54 -5.06 10.29 -16.68
CA THR A 54 -5.53 8.93 -16.93
C THR A 54 -6.27 8.42 -15.72
N VAL A 55 -7.53 8.01 -15.93
CA VAL A 55 -8.34 7.37 -14.91
C VAL A 55 -8.81 6.00 -15.35
N GLU A 56 -8.80 5.08 -14.40
CA GLU A 56 -9.45 3.79 -14.50
C GLU A 56 -10.82 3.82 -13.84
N TYR A 57 -11.78 3.09 -14.39
CA TYR A 57 -13.09 2.87 -13.81
C TYR A 57 -13.66 1.50 -14.18
N PHE A 58 -14.68 1.08 -13.43
CA PHE A 58 -15.34 -0.20 -13.64
C PHE A 58 -16.81 0.04 -14.01
N PRO A 59 -17.23 -0.19 -15.27
CA PRO A 59 -18.61 0.03 -15.71
C PRO A 59 -19.62 -0.86 -14.97
N GLN A 60 -19.17 -2.01 -14.46
CA GLN A 60 -19.99 -2.99 -13.76
C GLN A 60 -19.30 -3.40 -12.45
N ALA A 61 -20.10 -3.66 -11.41
CA ALA A 61 -19.62 -3.98 -10.06
C ALA A 61 -18.69 -5.21 -9.96
N GLY A 62 -18.79 -6.15 -10.89
CA GLY A 62 -17.92 -7.34 -10.96
C GLY A 62 -17.12 -7.45 -12.25
N GLY A 63 -17.14 -6.41 -13.08
CA GLY A 63 -16.54 -6.43 -14.42
C GLY A 63 -15.04 -6.10 -14.42
N SER A 64 -14.48 -6.07 -15.62
CA SER A 64 -13.12 -5.55 -15.87
C SER A 64 -13.08 -4.02 -15.92
N GLY A 65 -11.87 -3.48 -15.72
CA GLY A 65 -11.60 -2.05 -15.75
C GLY A 65 -11.57 -1.50 -17.17
N HIS A 66 -11.80 -0.19 -17.25
CA HIS A 66 -11.73 0.62 -18.45
C HIS A 66 -10.96 1.89 -18.14
N THR A 67 -10.14 2.36 -19.07
CA THR A 67 -9.41 3.62 -18.92
C THR A 67 -10.01 4.73 -19.80
N THR A 68 -9.94 5.97 -19.31
CA THR A 68 -10.21 7.18 -20.09
C THR A 68 -9.35 8.34 -19.59
N GLN A 69 -9.43 9.50 -20.26
CA GLN A 69 -8.75 10.73 -19.87
C GLN A 69 -9.75 11.73 -19.34
N VAL A 70 -9.47 12.34 -18.18
CA VAL A 70 -10.36 13.32 -17.55
C VAL A 70 -9.59 14.58 -17.10
N PRO A 71 -10.25 15.74 -17.01
CA PRO A 71 -9.63 16.92 -16.41
C PRO A 71 -9.27 16.72 -14.92
N SER A 72 -8.21 17.39 -14.46
CA SER A 72 -7.79 17.36 -13.05
C SER A 72 -8.69 18.17 -12.12
N ASP A 73 -9.44 19.15 -12.63
CA ASP A 73 -10.36 20.01 -11.88
C ASP A 73 -11.73 19.38 -11.64
N GLY A 74 -11.91 18.12 -12.04
CA GLY A 74 -13.13 17.35 -11.88
C GLY A 74 -14.24 17.73 -12.88
N PRO A 75 -15.49 17.32 -12.66
CA PRO A 75 -16.58 17.58 -13.60
C PRO A 75 -16.88 19.09 -13.72
N ALA A 76 -16.87 19.63 -14.94
CA ALA A 76 -17.14 21.06 -15.21
C ALA A 76 -18.47 21.56 -14.61
N ARG A 77 -19.48 20.69 -14.50
CA ARG A 77 -20.76 21.02 -13.86
C ARG A 77 -20.64 21.26 -12.35
N SER A 78 -19.73 20.55 -11.67
CA SER A 78 -19.42 20.77 -10.26
C SER A 78 -18.75 22.13 -10.06
N ALA A 79 -17.90 22.57 -10.99
CA ALA A 79 -17.34 23.92 -10.98
C ALA A 79 -18.42 25.01 -11.15
N LYS A 80 -19.50 24.74 -11.88
CA LYS A 80 -20.63 25.67 -12.03
C LYS A 80 -21.45 25.79 -10.75
N ALA A 81 -21.70 24.69 -10.03
CA ALA A 81 -22.37 24.70 -8.73
C ALA A 81 -21.72 25.71 -7.77
N ARG A 82 -20.39 25.64 -7.70
CA ARG A 82 -19.56 26.43 -6.80
C ARG A 82 -19.56 27.93 -7.09
N ARG A 83 -19.78 28.34 -8.34
CA ARG A 83 -19.86 29.78 -8.69
C ARG A 83 -21.07 30.48 -8.05
N GLY A 84 -22.06 29.72 -7.58
CA GLY A 84 -23.20 30.21 -6.80
C GLY A 84 -23.14 29.85 -5.31
N ALA A 85 -22.03 29.29 -4.83
CA ALA A 85 -21.89 28.81 -3.46
C ALA A 85 -22.00 29.94 -2.44
N THR A 86 -22.72 29.69 -1.35
CA THR A 86 -22.74 30.60 -0.20
C THR A 86 -21.48 30.40 0.65
N PRO A 87 -20.96 31.46 1.30
CA PRO A 87 -19.83 31.31 2.22
C PRO A 87 -20.13 30.32 3.34
N PHE A 88 -19.08 29.69 3.89
CA PHE A 88 -19.21 28.88 5.10
C PHE A 88 -19.71 29.73 6.28
N THR A 89 -20.61 29.15 7.05
CA THR A 89 -20.92 29.57 8.41
C THR A 89 -19.69 29.36 9.29
N ALA A 90 -19.64 30.02 10.45
CA ALA A 90 -18.56 29.83 11.40
C ALA A 90 -18.45 28.38 11.92
N ALA A 91 -19.55 27.62 11.96
CA ALA A 91 -19.55 26.22 12.37
C ALA A 91 -18.97 25.31 11.28
N GLU A 92 -19.40 25.49 10.02
CA GLU A 92 -18.84 24.76 8.88
C GLU A 92 -17.34 25.02 8.73
N ALA A 93 -16.90 26.28 8.83
CA ALA A 93 -15.48 26.64 8.74
C ALA A 93 -14.62 26.06 9.87
N ARG A 94 -15.21 25.76 11.03
CA ARG A 94 -14.51 25.11 12.16
C ARG A 94 -14.40 23.60 11.99
N ALA A 95 -15.41 22.97 11.36
CA ALA A 95 -15.43 21.54 11.12
C ALA A 95 -14.56 21.16 9.90
N ASP A 96 -14.51 22.03 8.89
CA ASP A 96 -13.75 21.77 7.66
C ASP A 96 -12.25 21.55 7.93
N GLY A 97 -11.72 20.47 7.39
CA GLY A 97 -10.34 20.05 7.56
C GLY A 97 -10.02 19.37 8.87
N THR A 98 -11.02 19.01 9.68
CA THR A 98 -10.76 18.24 10.89
C THR A 98 -10.07 16.93 10.54
N LEU A 99 -8.91 16.69 11.14
CA LEU A 99 -8.13 15.46 10.98
C LEU A 99 -8.55 14.43 12.03
N GLY A 100 -9.05 13.28 11.57
CA GLY A 100 -9.34 12.11 12.39
C GLY A 100 -8.24 11.06 12.38
N ARG A 101 -8.15 10.30 13.47
CA ARG A 101 -7.20 9.18 13.66
C ARG A 101 -7.96 7.86 13.63
N GLN A 102 -8.23 7.33 12.45
CA GLN A 102 -9.01 6.10 12.29
C GLN A 102 -8.21 4.86 12.74
N ALA A 103 -6.97 4.70 12.26
CA ALA A 103 -6.10 3.59 12.65
C ALA A 103 -4.62 3.98 12.55
N VAL A 104 -4.04 4.51 13.63
CA VAL A 104 -2.61 4.90 13.65
C VAL A 104 -1.79 3.83 14.37
N THR A 105 -0.94 3.12 13.62
CA THR A 105 -0.20 1.93 14.10
C THR A 105 1.30 2.20 14.31
N GLY A 106 1.77 3.40 13.98
CA GLY A 106 3.14 3.84 14.20
C GLY A 106 3.40 5.24 13.65
N PRO A 107 4.64 5.74 13.79
CA PRO A 107 5.07 6.98 13.14
C PRO A 107 4.94 6.88 11.61
N SER A 108 4.55 7.97 10.96
CA SER A 108 4.36 8.03 9.50
C SER A 108 5.65 7.75 8.71
N GLU A 109 6.84 7.97 9.28
CA GLU A 109 8.10 7.59 8.64
C GLU A 109 8.33 6.07 8.53
N ASP A 110 7.56 5.27 9.28
CA ASP A 110 7.68 3.82 9.35
C ASP A 110 6.37 3.14 8.88
N ARG A 111 5.42 3.86 8.28
CA ARG A 111 4.09 3.37 7.87
C ARG A 111 3.72 3.89 6.49
N LEU A 112 2.87 3.14 5.79
CA LEU A 112 2.13 3.65 4.64
C LEU A 112 0.94 4.46 5.16
N ASP A 113 0.89 5.76 4.89
CA ASP A 113 -0.22 6.61 5.32
C ASP A 113 -1.30 6.68 4.23
N VAL A 114 -2.50 6.18 4.57
CA VAL A 114 -3.73 6.30 3.78
C VAL A 114 -4.56 7.43 4.35
N VAL A 115 -4.94 8.39 3.51
CA VAL A 115 -5.85 9.48 3.89
C VAL A 115 -7.19 9.29 3.21
N ILE A 116 -8.25 9.13 4.01
CA ILE A 116 -9.63 9.07 3.53
C ILE A 116 -10.25 10.47 3.65
N VAL A 117 -10.72 11.04 2.54
CA VAL A 117 -11.37 12.36 2.50
C VAL A 117 -12.82 12.19 2.08
N GLY A 118 -13.77 12.66 2.89
CA GLY A 118 -15.20 12.56 2.59
C GLY A 118 -15.69 13.71 1.72
N ASP A 119 -16.44 13.45 0.65
CA ASP A 119 -17.12 14.49 -0.15
C ASP A 119 -18.63 14.28 -0.20
N GLY A 120 -19.39 15.37 -0.27
CA GLY A 120 -20.86 15.32 -0.21
C GLY A 120 -21.42 15.07 1.19
N TYR A 121 -20.61 15.19 2.24
CA TYR A 121 -21.05 15.18 3.64
C TYR A 121 -21.09 16.60 4.18
N THR A 122 -22.25 17.03 4.66
CA THR A 122 -22.39 18.34 5.30
C THR A 122 -21.74 18.36 6.70
N ALA A 123 -21.63 19.54 7.32
CA ALA A 123 -21.11 19.65 8.68
C ALA A 123 -21.89 18.78 9.70
N GLY A 124 -23.19 18.57 9.47
CA GLY A 124 -24.03 17.71 10.31
C GLY A 124 -23.87 16.21 10.05
N GLN A 125 -23.19 15.82 8.98
CA GLN A 125 -23.05 14.43 8.52
C GLN A 125 -21.62 13.90 8.67
N GLN A 126 -20.71 14.62 9.32
CA GLN A 126 -19.33 14.13 9.50
C GLN A 126 -19.30 12.84 10.33
N GLY A 127 -20.25 12.63 11.24
CA GLY A 127 -20.41 11.35 11.93
C GLY A 127 -20.68 10.17 10.98
N ASP A 128 -21.50 10.40 9.95
CA ASP A 128 -21.80 9.39 8.92
C ASP A 128 -20.55 9.14 8.06
N PHE A 129 -19.83 10.19 7.65
CA PHE A 129 -18.56 10.06 6.94
C PHE A 129 -17.56 9.15 7.70
N HIS A 130 -17.36 9.39 9.01
CA HIS A 130 -16.43 8.57 9.80
C HIS A 130 -16.89 7.10 9.91
N ALA A 131 -18.21 6.87 9.98
CA ALA A 131 -18.77 5.52 9.98
C ALA A 131 -18.55 4.81 8.64
N ASP A 132 -18.80 5.50 7.53
CA ASP A 132 -18.60 4.97 6.17
C ASP A 132 -17.12 4.72 5.89
N ALA A 133 -16.23 5.64 6.29
CA ALA A 133 -14.78 5.48 6.17
C ALA A 133 -14.29 4.26 6.96
N THR A 134 -14.85 4.02 8.15
CA THR A 134 -14.58 2.83 8.95
C THR A 134 -15.05 1.56 8.24
N ALA A 135 -16.28 1.56 7.71
CA ALA A 135 -16.85 0.42 6.99
C ALA A 135 -16.06 0.09 5.72
N LYS A 136 -15.75 1.08 4.88
CA LYS A 136 -14.99 0.87 3.64
C LYS A 136 -13.57 0.43 3.88
N TRP A 137 -12.92 0.97 4.90
CA TRP A 137 -11.60 0.48 5.28
C TRP A 137 -11.65 -0.97 5.78
N ALA A 138 -12.71 -1.35 6.51
CA ALA A 138 -12.91 -2.74 6.93
C ALA A 138 -13.12 -3.69 5.73
N ASP A 139 -13.87 -3.27 4.70
CA ASP A 139 -14.03 -4.04 3.47
C ASP A 139 -12.68 -4.24 2.74
N ILE A 140 -11.91 -3.17 2.54
CA ILE A 140 -10.60 -3.22 1.89
C ILE A 140 -9.66 -4.14 2.67
N THR A 141 -9.62 -3.98 4.00
CA THR A 141 -8.73 -4.75 4.86
C THR A 141 -9.26 -6.14 5.23
N ALA A 142 -10.38 -6.58 4.64
CA ALA A 142 -10.81 -7.97 4.65
C ALA A 142 -10.07 -8.81 3.59
N ILE A 143 -9.50 -8.16 2.56
CA ILE A 143 -8.80 -8.79 1.44
C ILE A 143 -7.33 -9.03 1.81
N GLU A 144 -6.76 -10.17 1.42
CA GLU A 144 -5.32 -10.43 1.58
C GLU A 144 -4.54 -9.83 0.40
N PRO A 145 -3.37 -9.18 0.62
CA PRO A 145 -2.61 -9.16 1.86
C PRO A 145 -2.91 -7.98 2.80
N TYR A 146 -3.87 -7.09 2.49
CA TYR A 146 -4.17 -5.95 3.39
C TYR A 146 -4.49 -6.41 4.81
N LYS A 147 -5.33 -7.45 4.93
CA LYS A 147 -5.78 -8.03 6.19
C LYS A 147 -4.64 -8.41 7.13
N SER A 148 -3.65 -9.15 6.65
CA SER A 148 -2.55 -9.64 7.49
C SER A 148 -1.50 -8.57 7.78
N TYR A 149 -1.47 -7.48 7.02
CA TYR A 149 -0.44 -6.45 7.07
C TYR A 149 -0.93 -5.08 7.53
N GLN A 150 -2.17 -4.96 8.02
CA GLN A 150 -2.75 -3.70 8.52
C GLN A 150 -1.85 -2.93 9.50
N GLY A 151 -1.01 -3.64 10.29
CA GLY A 151 -0.04 -3.04 11.20
C GLY A 151 1.07 -2.19 10.54
N LEU A 152 1.18 -2.20 9.20
CA LEU A 152 2.09 -1.35 8.42
C LEU A 152 1.41 -0.09 7.86
N PHE A 153 0.13 0.11 8.15
CA PHE A 153 -0.63 1.26 7.65
C PHE A 153 -0.96 2.22 8.78
N ASN A 154 -0.99 3.50 8.45
CA ASN A 154 -1.75 4.49 9.19
C ASN A 154 -2.97 4.89 8.35
N VAL A 155 -4.11 5.07 9.00
CA VAL A 155 -5.34 5.54 8.36
C VAL A 155 -5.81 6.80 9.05
N TRP A 156 -5.88 7.86 8.26
CA TRP A 156 -6.34 9.18 8.66
C TRP A 156 -7.65 9.49 7.94
N THR A 157 -8.55 10.20 8.61
CA THR A 157 -9.73 10.78 7.96
C THR A 157 -9.59 12.30 7.92
N VAL A 158 -10.08 12.93 6.87
CA VAL A 158 -10.13 14.40 6.77
C VAL A 158 -11.55 14.82 6.37
N ASP A 159 -12.16 15.62 7.23
CA ASP A 159 -13.50 16.15 7.06
C ASP A 159 -13.49 17.25 5.98
N ALA A 160 -13.89 16.94 4.74
CA ALA A 160 -14.10 17.97 3.71
C ALA A 160 -15.58 18.36 3.69
N VAL A 161 -15.90 19.43 4.43
CA VAL A 161 -17.29 19.83 4.69
C VAL A 161 -17.92 20.33 3.41
N SER A 162 -18.95 19.63 2.94
CA SER A 162 -19.73 20.01 1.75
C SER A 162 -20.93 20.88 2.12
N LYS A 163 -21.36 21.76 1.20
CA LYS A 163 -22.56 22.59 1.40
C LYS A 163 -23.83 21.79 1.22
N GLU A 164 -23.81 20.83 0.31
CA GLU A 164 -24.93 19.95 0.06
C GLU A 164 -24.59 18.50 0.38
N SER A 165 -25.62 17.76 0.78
CA SER A 165 -25.53 16.31 0.95
C SER A 165 -25.60 15.62 -0.41
N GLY A 166 -24.78 14.59 -0.59
CA GLY A 166 -24.67 13.84 -1.83
C GLY A 166 -23.76 14.51 -2.86
N ILE A 167 -23.47 13.81 -3.95
CA ILE A 167 -22.61 14.30 -5.04
C ILE A 167 -23.39 14.61 -6.32
N SER A 168 -22.76 15.31 -7.27
CA SER A 168 -23.38 15.62 -8.56
C SER A 168 -23.60 14.36 -9.40
N GLY A 169 -24.71 14.27 -10.14
CA GLY A 169 -25.04 13.13 -11.01
C GLY A 169 -25.75 11.96 -10.31
N ASP A 170 -26.21 12.16 -9.07
CA ASP A 170 -26.99 11.20 -8.28
C ASP A 170 -28.26 11.88 -7.70
N PRO A 171 -29.49 11.36 -7.91
CA PRO A 171 -29.85 10.14 -8.63
C PRO A 171 -29.71 10.21 -10.16
N THR A 172 -29.87 11.39 -10.77
CA THR A 172 -29.87 11.58 -12.24
C THR A 172 -28.70 12.46 -12.69
N ALA A 173 -28.32 12.33 -13.97
CA ALA A 173 -27.14 12.98 -14.53
C ALA A 173 -27.17 14.53 -14.47
N ASP A 174 -28.37 15.12 -14.42
CA ASP A 174 -28.62 16.56 -14.37
C ASP A 174 -28.51 17.15 -12.95
N VAL A 175 -28.44 16.32 -11.92
CA VAL A 175 -28.27 16.80 -10.53
C VAL A 175 -26.88 17.42 -10.36
N VAL A 176 -26.87 18.64 -9.82
CA VAL A 176 -25.66 19.39 -9.50
C VAL A 176 -25.66 19.69 -8.01
N ARG A 177 -24.54 19.43 -7.35
CA ARG A 177 -24.31 19.63 -5.92
C ARG A 177 -23.07 20.47 -5.67
N ASP A 178 -23.15 21.39 -4.72
CA ASP A 178 -22.02 22.14 -4.19
C ASP A 178 -21.30 21.35 -3.09
N THR A 179 -20.24 20.63 -3.49
CA THR A 179 -19.45 19.77 -2.59
C THR A 179 -17.99 20.22 -2.48
N ALA A 180 -17.36 19.83 -1.38
CA ALA A 180 -16.02 20.26 -0.98
C ALA A 180 -14.96 19.90 -2.03
N LEU A 181 -15.02 18.68 -2.56
CA LEU A 181 -14.13 18.14 -3.60
C LEU A 181 -14.76 18.15 -4.99
N GLY A 182 -16.06 18.42 -5.10
CA GLY A 182 -16.71 18.58 -6.39
C GLY A 182 -16.93 17.25 -7.08
N SER A 183 -16.96 16.17 -6.30
CA SER A 183 -17.16 14.82 -6.80
C SER A 183 -18.44 14.71 -7.61
N GLY A 184 -18.42 13.87 -8.64
CA GLY A 184 -19.63 13.55 -9.39
C GLY A 184 -19.45 12.40 -10.37
N PHE A 185 -20.54 11.65 -10.55
CA PHE A 185 -20.70 10.60 -11.55
C PHE A 185 -20.60 11.14 -12.99
N TRP A 186 -20.82 10.32 -14.02
CA TRP A 186 -20.97 10.80 -15.40
C TRP A 186 -19.81 11.69 -15.90
N CYS A 187 -18.63 11.55 -15.29
CA CYS A 187 -17.43 12.17 -15.80
C CYS A 187 -17.14 11.55 -17.17
N ASP A 188 -16.77 12.37 -18.16
CA ASP A 188 -16.62 11.94 -19.56
C ASP A 188 -17.88 11.23 -20.13
N GLY A 189 -19.07 11.53 -19.61
CA GLY A 189 -20.33 10.91 -20.03
C GLY A 189 -20.53 9.47 -19.54
N ILE A 190 -19.61 8.94 -18.72
CA ILE A 190 -19.62 7.56 -18.22
C ILE A 190 -20.30 7.50 -16.86
N GLU A 191 -21.49 6.87 -16.78
CA GLU A 191 -22.32 6.88 -15.56
C GLU A 191 -21.56 6.54 -14.28
N ARG A 192 -20.73 5.50 -14.31
CA ARG A 192 -20.07 4.94 -13.12
C ARG A 192 -18.74 5.60 -12.76
N LEU A 193 -18.23 6.50 -13.60
CA LEU A 193 -16.98 7.20 -13.36
C LEU A 193 -17.23 8.39 -12.43
N ILE A 194 -16.66 8.32 -11.22
CA ILE A 194 -16.68 9.41 -10.25
C ILE A 194 -15.37 10.18 -10.36
N CYS A 195 -15.43 11.42 -10.82
CA CYS A 195 -14.29 12.32 -10.80
C CYS A 195 -14.38 13.32 -9.66
N ALA A 196 -13.23 13.74 -9.13
CA ALA A 196 -13.08 14.81 -8.15
C ALA A 196 -12.03 15.83 -8.59
N ASP A 197 -12.04 17.01 -7.96
CA ASP A 197 -11.04 18.07 -8.13
C ASP A 197 -9.75 17.70 -7.37
N ILE A 198 -8.70 17.29 -8.09
CA ILE A 198 -7.50 16.68 -7.50
C ILE A 198 -6.64 17.68 -6.74
N ASP A 199 -6.64 18.96 -7.14
CA ASP A 199 -5.98 20.03 -6.38
C ASP A 199 -6.61 20.18 -4.99
N LYS A 200 -7.94 20.08 -4.91
CA LYS A 200 -8.63 20.10 -3.62
C LYS A 200 -8.36 18.85 -2.82
N VAL A 201 -8.42 17.68 -3.44
CA VAL A 201 -8.04 16.41 -2.78
C VAL A 201 -6.66 16.54 -2.16
N ALA A 202 -5.68 17.08 -2.89
CA ALA A 202 -4.33 17.32 -2.39
C ALA A 202 -4.30 18.29 -1.21
N SER A 203 -5.06 19.38 -1.27
CA SER A 203 -5.14 20.37 -0.18
C SER A 203 -5.71 19.79 1.12
N TYR A 204 -6.69 18.88 1.04
CA TYR A 204 -7.24 18.20 2.20
C TYR A 204 -6.32 17.09 2.69
N ALA A 205 -5.73 16.30 1.79
CA ALA A 205 -4.79 15.23 2.14
C ALA A 205 -3.56 15.78 2.89
N ALA A 206 -3.09 16.99 2.55
CA ALA A 206 -1.99 17.66 3.21
C ALA A 206 -2.25 18.03 4.70
N LYS A 207 -3.50 17.89 5.19
CA LYS A 207 -3.83 18.09 6.61
C LYS A 207 -3.37 16.92 7.49
N ALA A 208 -3.17 15.73 6.91
CA ALA A 208 -2.58 14.60 7.60
C ALA A 208 -1.06 14.78 7.75
N PRO A 209 -0.38 14.07 8.69
CA PRO A 209 1.08 14.11 8.80
C PRO A 209 1.81 13.69 7.51
N ALA A 210 1.09 12.99 6.64
CA ALA A 210 1.59 12.21 5.55
C ALA A 210 0.43 11.69 4.69
N ALA A 211 0.65 11.54 3.38
CA ALA A 211 -0.31 10.92 2.47
C ALA A 211 0.46 10.18 1.36
N ASP A 212 0.61 8.86 1.49
CA ASP A 212 1.17 8.03 0.42
C ASP A 212 0.07 7.63 -0.59
N LEU A 213 -1.16 7.46 -0.10
CA LEU A 213 -2.37 7.13 -0.85
C LEU A 213 -3.55 7.97 -0.36
N VAL A 214 -4.45 8.32 -1.27
CA VAL A 214 -5.67 9.06 -0.93
C VAL A 214 -6.90 8.31 -1.41
N VAL A 215 -7.91 8.22 -0.56
CA VAL A 215 -9.22 7.64 -0.88
C VAL A 215 -10.28 8.72 -0.71
N VAL A 216 -10.98 9.06 -1.80
CA VAL A 216 -12.10 10.01 -1.77
C VAL A 216 -13.40 9.23 -1.64
N LEU A 217 -14.01 9.35 -0.47
CA LEU A 217 -15.27 8.71 -0.15
C LEU A 217 -16.43 9.64 -0.49
N SER A 218 -17.15 9.33 -1.56
CA SER A 218 -18.25 10.16 -2.06
C SER A 218 -19.58 9.70 -1.47
N ASN A 219 -20.31 10.59 -0.80
CA ASN A 219 -21.63 10.33 -0.22
C ASN A 219 -22.65 9.97 -1.32
N ALA A 220 -22.82 8.67 -1.59
CA ALA A 220 -23.63 8.17 -2.69
C ALA A 220 -23.94 6.67 -2.51
N THR A 221 -25.15 6.28 -2.92
CA THR A 221 -25.59 4.86 -2.94
C THR A 221 -25.34 4.18 -4.28
N LYS A 222 -25.29 4.97 -5.36
CA LYS A 222 -25.05 4.47 -6.71
C LYS A 222 -23.65 3.86 -6.79
N TYR A 223 -23.50 2.68 -7.39
CA TYR A 223 -22.17 2.11 -7.63
C TYR A 223 -21.34 3.01 -8.55
N GLY A 224 -20.07 3.21 -8.23
CA GLY A 224 -19.09 3.85 -9.08
C GLY A 224 -17.88 4.33 -8.29
N GLY A 225 -16.88 4.78 -9.04
CA GLY A 225 -15.55 5.11 -8.53
C GLY A 225 -14.54 5.19 -9.66
N ALA A 226 -13.30 5.51 -9.31
CA ALA A 226 -12.19 5.62 -10.24
C ALA A 226 -10.84 5.43 -9.55
N GLY A 227 -9.83 5.09 -10.34
CA GLY A 227 -8.42 5.15 -10.00
C GLY A 227 -7.70 6.23 -10.78
N TYR A 228 -7.03 7.14 -10.10
CA TYR A 228 -6.17 8.13 -10.73
C TYR A 228 -4.72 7.68 -10.60
N SER A 229 -4.07 7.48 -11.76
CA SER A 229 -2.66 7.10 -11.85
C SER A 229 -1.81 8.24 -12.41
N GLY A 230 -0.48 8.09 -12.38
CA GLY A 230 0.45 9.09 -12.94
C GLY A 230 0.57 10.42 -12.17
N LEU A 231 -0.14 10.58 -11.05
CA LEU A 231 -0.26 11.85 -10.31
C LEU A 231 1.08 12.43 -9.85
N THR A 232 2.09 11.60 -9.58
CA THR A 232 3.42 12.09 -9.22
C THR A 232 4.13 12.80 -10.37
N ALA A 233 3.89 12.37 -11.62
CA ALA A 233 4.45 13.03 -12.80
C ALA A 233 3.81 14.42 -13.02
N GLU A 234 2.56 14.57 -12.58
CA GLU A 234 1.79 15.81 -12.60
C GLU A 234 2.05 16.72 -11.38
N GLY A 235 2.99 16.34 -10.50
CA GLY A 235 3.44 17.16 -9.38
C GLY A 235 2.68 16.96 -8.05
N TYR A 236 1.77 15.98 -7.98
CA TYR A 236 1.09 15.66 -6.73
C TYR A 236 1.95 14.81 -5.78
N PRO A 237 1.83 14.98 -4.45
CA PRO A 237 2.72 14.35 -3.48
C PRO A 237 2.32 12.92 -3.05
N PHE A 238 1.33 12.30 -3.68
CA PHE A 238 0.83 10.96 -3.39
C PHE A 238 0.84 10.07 -4.64
N ASN A 239 0.83 8.74 -4.44
CA ASN A 239 1.01 7.78 -5.53
C ASN A 239 -0.24 7.52 -6.36
N GLY A 240 -1.41 7.73 -5.76
CA GLY A 240 -2.69 7.52 -6.41
C GLY A 240 -3.83 8.06 -5.58
N VAL A 241 -4.95 8.34 -6.27
CA VAL A 241 -6.24 8.69 -5.66
C VAL A 241 -7.24 7.65 -6.13
N SER A 242 -7.99 7.06 -5.20
CA SER A 242 -9.17 6.27 -5.55
C SER A 242 -10.43 7.00 -5.12
N THR A 243 -11.41 7.12 -6.00
CA THR A 243 -12.76 7.58 -5.65
C THR A 243 -13.68 6.36 -5.52
N LEU A 244 -14.59 6.39 -4.55
CA LEU A 244 -15.60 5.37 -4.39
C LEU A 244 -16.86 5.92 -3.72
N SER A 245 -17.99 5.26 -3.98
CA SER A 245 -19.26 5.57 -3.34
C SER A 245 -19.34 4.99 -1.92
N SER A 246 -19.82 5.76 -0.95
CA SER A 246 -19.92 5.38 0.46
C SER A 246 -20.93 4.27 0.74
N ASP A 247 -22.10 4.33 0.12
CA ASP A 247 -23.25 3.49 0.46
C ASP A 247 -23.46 2.38 -0.58
N ASN A 248 -22.35 1.88 -1.15
CA ASN A 248 -22.38 0.78 -2.11
C ASN A 248 -21.40 -0.33 -1.75
N ALA A 249 -21.88 -1.55 -1.53
CA ALA A 249 -21.04 -2.66 -1.07
C ALA A 249 -19.93 -3.06 -2.06
N SER A 250 -20.10 -2.82 -3.36
CA SER A 250 -19.12 -3.21 -4.38
C SER A 250 -18.04 -2.16 -4.63
N SER A 251 -18.21 -0.93 -4.15
CA SER A 251 -17.29 0.18 -4.46
C SER A 251 -15.93 0.04 -3.78
N SER A 252 -15.86 -0.66 -2.64
CA SER A 252 -14.61 -0.93 -1.89
C SER A 252 -13.58 -1.70 -2.72
N LEU A 253 -14.05 -2.51 -3.68
CA LEU A 253 -13.18 -3.29 -4.56
C LEU A 253 -12.41 -2.43 -5.55
N ILE A 254 -12.97 -1.27 -5.94
CA ILE A 254 -12.26 -0.29 -6.78
C ILE A 254 -11.04 0.19 -6.00
N ALA A 255 -11.23 0.73 -4.78
CA ALA A 255 -10.10 1.18 -3.96
C ALA A 255 -9.09 0.05 -3.67
N ALA A 256 -9.55 -1.18 -3.42
CA ALA A 256 -8.65 -2.31 -3.23
C ALA A 256 -7.79 -2.61 -4.48
N HIS A 257 -8.37 -2.50 -5.68
CA HIS A 257 -7.68 -2.61 -6.96
C HIS A 257 -6.67 -1.47 -7.16
N GLU A 258 -7.06 -0.21 -6.93
CA GLU A 258 -6.19 0.96 -7.15
C GLU A 258 -4.98 1.02 -6.23
N ILE A 259 -5.16 0.58 -4.99
CA ILE A 259 -4.05 0.41 -4.05
C ILE A 259 -3.07 -0.67 -4.57
N GLY A 260 -3.57 -1.64 -5.35
CA GLY A 260 -2.80 -2.64 -6.08
C GLY A 260 -1.73 -2.03 -6.98
N HIS A 261 -2.10 -1.08 -7.84
CA HIS A 261 -1.15 -0.32 -8.65
C HIS A 261 -0.19 0.48 -7.78
N SER A 262 -0.76 1.28 -6.89
CA SER A 262 -0.03 2.31 -6.14
C SER A 262 0.96 1.75 -5.12
N VAL A 263 0.78 0.51 -4.68
CA VAL A 263 1.63 -0.15 -3.68
C VAL A 263 2.39 -1.33 -4.26
N GLY A 264 1.67 -2.20 -4.97
CA GLY A 264 2.20 -3.44 -5.51
C GLY A 264 3.00 -3.27 -6.80
N LEU A 265 2.90 -2.13 -7.49
CA LEU A 265 3.42 -1.96 -8.85
C LEU A 265 2.84 -3.04 -9.79
N LEU A 266 1.55 -3.29 -9.65
CA LEU A 266 0.80 -4.22 -10.48
C LEU A 266 0.30 -3.48 -11.71
N ALA A 267 0.31 -4.14 -12.85
CA ALA A 267 -0.45 -3.72 -14.02
C ALA A 267 -1.86 -4.30 -13.98
N ASP A 268 -2.73 -3.74 -14.80
CA ASP A 268 -3.99 -4.38 -15.15
C ASP A 268 -3.79 -5.70 -15.86
N GLU A 269 -4.68 -6.64 -15.58
CA GLU A 269 -4.68 -7.99 -16.15
C GLU A 269 -5.84 -8.21 -17.13
N TYR A 270 -6.72 -7.22 -17.30
CA TYR A 270 -7.78 -7.24 -18.31
C TYR A 270 -7.28 -6.72 -19.67
N THR A 271 -8.11 -6.91 -20.70
CA THR A 271 -7.73 -6.71 -22.10
C THR A 271 -8.81 -5.98 -22.87
N TYR A 272 -8.42 -5.26 -23.91
CA TYR A 272 -9.31 -4.67 -24.89
C TYR A 272 -9.02 -5.26 -26.26
N ASP A 273 -10.03 -5.81 -26.93
CA ASP A 273 -9.86 -6.41 -28.26
C ASP A 273 -9.24 -5.43 -29.27
N SER A 274 -9.49 -4.13 -29.10
CA SER A 274 -8.94 -3.05 -29.92
C SER A 274 -7.42 -2.91 -29.84
N TYR A 275 -6.76 -3.43 -28.81
CA TYR A 275 -5.31 -3.32 -28.62
C TYR A 275 -4.51 -4.35 -29.43
N GLY A 276 -5.14 -5.45 -29.83
CA GLY A 276 -4.49 -6.49 -30.62
C GLY A 276 -3.30 -7.15 -29.89
N THR A 277 -2.16 -7.25 -30.56
CA THR A 277 -0.99 -7.98 -30.04
C THR A 277 0.05 -7.04 -29.45
N TRP A 278 0.52 -7.36 -28.24
CA TRP A 278 1.69 -6.71 -27.67
C TRP A 278 2.94 -7.02 -28.50
N THR A 279 3.59 -5.96 -29.01
CA THR A 279 4.85 -6.06 -29.78
C THR A 279 6.04 -5.46 -29.03
N GLY A 280 5.85 -5.06 -27.78
CA GLY A 280 6.90 -4.47 -26.94
C GLY A 280 7.82 -5.53 -26.33
N GLY A 281 8.81 -5.06 -25.56
CA GLY A 281 9.69 -5.93 -24.77
C GLY A 281 9.02 -6.48 -23.50
N GLU A 282 9.83 -7.10 -22.64
CA GLU A 282 9.38 -7.53 -21.31
C GLU A 282 8.98 -6.30 -20.46
N PRO A 283 7.72 -6.23 -19.97
CA PRO A 283 7.26 -5.09 -19.18
C PRO A 283 7.93 -5.06 -17.80
N ALA A 284 7.92 -3.91 -17.12
CA ALA A 284 8.46 -3.82 -15.76
C ALA A 284 7.51 -4.45 -14.71
N ASP A 285 6.20 -4.34 -14.92
CA ASP A 285 5.13 -4.75 -14.00
C ASP A 285 5.25 -6.22 -13.57
N LEU A 286 5.04 -6.49 -12.28
CA LEU A 286 5.39 -7.78 -11.69
C LEU A 286 4.41 -8.91 -12.07
N ASN A 287 3.20 -8.58 -12.51
CA ASN A 287 2.14 -9.51 -12.90
C ASN A 287 1.88 -9.57 -14.42
N SER A 288 2.78 -9.02 -15.24
CA SER A 288 2.76 -9.18 -16.70
C SER A 288 4.11 -9.64 -17.24
N THR A 289 4.10 -10.50 -18.27
CA THR A 289 5.32 -10.99 -18.93
C THR A 289 5.09 -11.33 -20.39
N THR A 290 6.13 -11.25 -21.20
CA THR A 290 6.19 -11.78 -22.57
C THR A 290 6.72 -13.22 -22.61
N TYR A 291 7.14 -13.76 -21.46
CA TYR A 291 7.77 -15.06 -21.35
C TYR A 291 6.76 -16.20 -21.20
N THR A 292 7.05 -17.31 -21.90
CA THR A 292 6.41 -18.61 -21.66
C THR A 292 6.79 -19.18 -20.28
N PRO A 293 6.09 -20.23 -19.76
CA PRO A 293 6.44 -20.84 -18.47
C PRO A 293 7.87 -21.39 -18.43
N ALA A 294 8.35 -21.94 -19.55
CA ALA A 294 9.71 -22.44 -19.68
C ALA A 294 10.73 -21.29 -19.58
N GLN A 295 10.48 -20.17 -20.27
CA GLN A 295 11.36 -19.00 -20.24
C GLN A 295 11.37 -18.33 -18.86
N LEU A 296 10.23 -18.24 -18.16
CA LEU A 296 10.20 -17.75 -16.77
C LEU A 296 11.12 -18.58 -15.87
N THR A 297 11.05 -19.91 -15.99
CA THR A 297 11.88 -20.84 -15.21
C THR A 297 13.36 -20.72 -15.57
N GLU A 298 13.69 -20.72 -16.86
CA GLU A 298 15.06 -20.61 -17.38
C GLU A 298 15.71 -19.30 -16.94
N LYS A 299 15.00 -18.18 -17.08
CA LYS A 299 15.48 -16.83 -16.75
C LYS A 299 15.39 -16.52 -15.26
N ARG A 300 14.68 -17.34 -14.48
CA ARG A 300 14.35 -17.07 -13.07
C ARG A 300 13.72 -15.68 -12.90
N ALA A 301 12.80 -15.34 -13.79
CA ALA A 301 12.18 -14.02 -13.89
C ALA A 301 10.75 -14.02 -13.31
N LYS A 302 10.28 -12.85 -12.90
CA LYS A 302 8.90 -12.59 -12.45
C LYS A 302 8.43 -13.65 -11.44
N TRP A 303 7.32 -14.34 -11.73
CA TRP A 303 6.70 -15.31 -10.84
C TRP A 303 7.15 -16.76 -11.06
N TYR A 304 8.35 -17.00 -11.58
CA TYR A 304 8.84 -18.37 -11.81
C TYR A 304 8.78 -19.26 -10.55
N ARG A 305 8.92 -18.68 -9.35
CA ARG A 305 8.81 -19.40 -8.05
C ARG A 305 7.38 -19.84 -7.72
N TRP A 306 6.38 -19.29 -8.39
CA TRP A 306 4.97 -19.56 -8.18
C TRP A 306 4.37 -20.48 -9.25
N LEU A 307 5.07 -20.77 -10.35
CA LEU A 307 4.56 -21.67 -11.40
C LEU A 307 4.09 -23.01 -10.81
N GLY A 308 2.90 -23.45 -11.22
CA GLY A 308 2.29 -24.70 -10.77
C GLY A 308 1.66 -24.68 -9.38
N GLN A 309 1.68 -23.54 -8.67
CA GLN A 309 1.02 -23.42 -7.37
C GLN A 309 -0.48 -23.17 -7.53
N THR A 310 -1.29 -23.79 -6.67
CA THR A 310 -2.72 -23.48 -6.56
C THR A 310 -2.88 -22.06 -6.04
N ASP A 311 -3.70 -21.27 -6.74
CA ASP A 311 -3.85 -19.84 -6.48
C ASP A 311 -5.16 -19.53 -5.74
N PRO A 312 -5.17 -18.63 -4.74
CA PRO A 312 -6.39 -18.23 -4.03
C PRO A 312 -7.38 -17.47 -4.91
N ALA A 313 -6.93 -16.80 -5.98
CA ALA A 313 -7.81 -16.20 -6.99
C ALA A 313 -8.40 -17.25 -7.95
N GLY A 314 -8.06 -18.53 -7.77
CA GLY A 314 -8.60 -19.67 -8.51
C GLY A 314 -7.61 -20.26 -9.52
N GLY A 315 -7.66 -21.59 -9.66
CA GLY A 315 -6.83 -22.34 -10.59
C GLY A 315 -5.37 -22.48 -10.13
N THR A 316 -4.45 -22.48 -11.10
CA THR A 316 -3.03 -22.71 -10.90
C THR A 316 -2.23 -21.60 -11.59
N VAL A 317 -1.19 -21.11 -10.93
CA VAL A 317 -0.29 -20.10 -11.50
C VAL A 317 0.43 -20.66 -12.73
N GLY A 318 0.33 -19.93 -13.84
CA GLY A 318 0.91 -20.25 -15.14
C GLY A 318 1.24 -18.98 -15.91
N THR A 319 1.05 -19.01 -17.24
CA THR A 319 1.12 -17.83 -18.11
C THR A 319 -0.11 -17.83 -19.00
N PHE A 320 -1.12 -17.05 -18.61
CA PHE A 320 -2.40 -16.95 -19.32
C PHE A 320 -2.33 -15.78 -20.29
N GLU A 321 -2.60 -16.04 -21.57
CA GLU A 321 -2.52 -15.00 -22.60
C GLU A 321 -3.57 -13.91 -22.34
N GLY A 322 -3.16 -12.66 -22.54
CA GLY A 322 -3.91 -11.46 -22.24
C GLY A 322 -3.47 -10.81 -20.93
N SER A 323 -2.95 -9.59 -21.00
CA SER A 323 -2.59 -8.76 -19.85
C SER A 323 -2.33 -7.33 -20.29
N SER A 324 -2.26 -6.39 -19.36
CA SER A 324 -1.88 -4.99 -19.59
C SER A 324 -2.60 -4.42 -20.81
N TYR A 325 -3.91 -4.64 -20.90
CA TYR A 325 -4.81 -4.20 -21.98
C TYR A 325 -4.70 -4.97 -23.31
N TYR A 326 -3.64 -5.74 -23.56
CA TYR A 326 -3.45 -6.47 -24.83
C TYR A 326 -3.98 -7.90 -24.73
N PRO A 327 -4.87 -8.34 -25.65
CA PRO A 327 -5.37 -9.71 -25.66
C PRO A 327 -4.33 -10.76 -26.06
N LEU A 328 -3.28 -10.38 -26.81
CA LEU A 328 -2.30 -11.33 -27.37
C LEU A 328 -0.84 -10.92 -27.10
N GLY A 329 0.06 -11.89 -27.04
CA GLY A 329 1.52 -11.65 -26.99
C GLY A 329 2.09 -11.23 -25.61
N ILE A 330 1.24 -11.13 -24.60
CA ILE A 330 1.60 -10.84 -23.21
C ILE A 330 0.73 -11.69 -22.29
N TYR A 331 1.27 -12.06 -21.13
CA TYR A 331 0.69 -13.04 -20.23
C TYR A 331 0.56 -12.52 -18.80
N ARG A 332 -0.54 -12.90 -18.15
CA ARG A 332 -0.80 -12.73 -16.70
C ARG A 332 -0.61 -14.07 -15.97
N PRO A 333 -0.48 -14.09 -14.62
CA PRO A 333 -0.16 -15.32 -13.90
C PRO A 333 -1.33 -16.29 -13.72
N THR A 334 -2.57 -15.81 -13.73
CA THR A 334 -3.78 -16.62 -13.43
C THR A 334 -4.94 -16.25 -14.35
N ALA A 335 -5.95 -17.13 -14.42
CA ALA A 335 -7.15 -16.84 -15.22
C ALA A 335 -7.92 -15.63 -14.68
N GLY A 336 -8.01 -15.48 -13.35
CA GLY A 336 -8.67 -14.38 -12.64
C GLY A 336 -7.79 -13.81 -11.52
N SER A 337 -8.06 -12.56 -11.16
CA SER A 337 -7.37 -11.77 -10.13
C SER A 337 -8.19 -10.50 -9.88
N LEU A 338 -8.05 -9.89 -8.69
CA LEU A 338 -8.60 -8.56 -8.43
C LEU A 338 -8.05 -7.50 -9.41
N MET A 339 -6.84 -7.70 -9.96
CA MET A 339 -6.27 -6.84 -11.02
C MET A 339 -6.90 -7.07 -12.41
N ARG A 340 -7.84 -8.02 -12.55
CA ARG A 340 -8.49 -8.36 -13.82
C ARG A 340 -9.97 -8.00 -13.84
N GLU A 341 -10.68 -8.34 -12.77
CA GLU A 341 -12.13 -8.16 -12.68
C GLU A 341 -12.58 -8.14 -11.22
N LEU A 342 -13.56 -7.29 -10.91
CA LEU A 342 -14.01 -7.11 -9.52
C LEU A 342 -14.94 -8.23 -9.02
N SER A 343 -15.31 -9.18 -9.89
CA SER A 343 -15.97 -10.41 -9.44
C SER A 343 -14.99 -11.37 -8.74
N ASN A 344 -13.68 -11.14 -8.88
CA ASN A 344 -12.65 -11.82 -8.13
C ASN A 344 -12.12 -10.91 -7.01
N THR A 345 -12.38 -11.26 -5.76
CA THR A 345 -11.99 -10.45 -4.59
C THR A 345 -10.60 -10.80 -4.06
N GLU A 346 -9.79 -11.52 -4.83
CA GLU A 346 -8.47 -12.00 -4.42
C GLU A 346 -7.39 -11.57 -5.41
N PHE A 347 -6.26 -11.07 -4.89
CA PHE A 347 -5.04 -10.98 -5.69
C PHE A 347 -4.47 -12.38 -5.92
N ASN A 348 -3.95 -12.63 -7.13
CA ASN A 348 -3.14 -13.81 -7.41
C ASN A 348 -1.85 -13.83 -6.58
N LEU A 349 -1.21 -14.99 -6.43
CA LEU A 349 -0.02 -15.17 -5.58
C LEU A 349 1.14 -14.22 -5.94
N PRO A 350 1.49 -14.02 -7.23
CA PRO A 350 2.49 -13.01 -7.59
C PRO A 350 2.08 -11.59 -7.18
N GLY A 351 0.82 -11.23 -7.38
CA GLY A 351 0.25 -9.96 -6.95
C GLY A 351 0.33 -9.76 -5.44
N ARG A 352 -0.02 -10.78 -4.66
CA ARG A 352 0.09 -10.74 -3.18
C ARG A 352 1.52 -10.52 -2.72
N GLU A 353 2.49 -11.23 -3.30
CA GLU A 353 3.90 -11.04 -2.94
C GLU A 353 4.40 -9.64 -3.29
N ALA A 354 4.01 -9.12 -4.46
CA ALA A 354 4.34 -7.76 -4.90
C ALA A 354 3.74 -6.69 -3.97
N MET A 355 2.49 -6.89 -3.52
CA MET A 355 1.83 -6.04 -2.53
C MET A 355 2.56 -6.06 -1.18
N ILE A 356 2.92 -7.24 -0.68
CA ILE A 356 3.71 -7.39 0.55
C ILE A 356 5.05 -6.66 0.43
N ALA A 357 5.72 -6.77 -0.72
CA ALA A 357 6.94 -6.02 -1.01
C ALA A 357 6.70 -4.51 -0.93
N GLY A 358 5.56 -4.02 -1.47
CA GLY A 358 5.13 -2.63 -1.36
C GLY A 358 4.96 -2.16 0.08
N PHE A 359 4.29 -2.94 0.92
CA PHE A 359 4.12 -2.61 2.33
C PHE A 359 5.47 -2.47 3.06
N TYR A 360 6.42 -3.37 2.80
CA TYR A 360 7.77 -3.31 3.39
C TYR A 360 8.72 -2.30 2.73
N ARG A 361 8.39 -1.76 1.54
CA ARG A 361 9.09 -0.58 0.99
C ARG A 361 8.69 0.68 1.75
N ALA A 362 7.40 0.81 2.05
CA ALA A 362 6.82 1.98 2.71
C ALA A 362 7.01 1.99 4.23
N GLY A 363 6.96 0.81 4.86
CA GLY A 363 6.93 0.69 6.32
C GLY A 363 8.02 -0.21 6.90
N SER A 364 8.34 0.04 8.17
CA SER A 364 9.20 -0.82 9.00
C SER A 364 8.36 -1.55 10.04
N ALA A 365 8.60 -2.85 10.18
CA ALA A 365 7.88 -3.70 11.11
C ALA A 365 8.51 -3.73 12.50
N LEU A 366 9.67 -3.09 12.70
CA LEU A 366 10.39 -3.09 13.97
C LEU A 366 10.87 -1.68 14.34
N SER A 367 10.44 -1.21 15.50
CA SER A 367 10.89 0.07 16.05
C SER A 367 11.35 -0.07 17.50
N SER A 368 12.12 0.91 17.98
CA SER A 368 12.48 1.02 19.39
C SER A 368 12.37 2.46 19.85
N THR A 369 11.91 2.64 21.09
CA THR A 369 11.95 3.91 21.81
C THR A 369 13.38 4.35 22.13
N ARG A 370 14.34 3.42 22.01
CA ARG A 370 15.75 3.69 22.27
C ARG A 370 16.52 3.80 20.97
N ALA A 371 17.34 4.85 20.87
CA ALA A 371 18.20 5.07 19.72
C ALA A 371 19.12 3.86 19.48
N ALA A 372 19.16 3.41 18.22
CA ALA A 372 20.11 2.42 17.74
C ALA A 372 21.55 2.90 18.00
N GLY A 373 22.46 1.98 18.30
CA GLY A 373 23.87 2.25 18.61
C GLY A 373 24.13 2.88 19.98
N SER A 374 23.08 3.23 20.75
CA SER A 374 23.28 3.80 22.09
C SER A 374 23.94 2.80 23.05
N THR A 375 24.61 3.33 24.08
CA THR A 375 25.30 2.52 25.10
C THR A 375 24.39 2.22 26.30
N LEU A 376 24.36 0.96 26.75
CA LEU A 376 23.52 0.47 27.85
C LEU A 376 24.35 -0.16 28.97
N ALA A 377 23.79 -0.18 30.18
CA ALA A 377 24.26 -1.04 31.27
C ALA A 377 23.56 -2.40 31.22
N PRO A 378 24.13 -3.49 31.78
CA PRO A 378 23.56 -4.83 31.68
C PRO A 378 22.13 -4.98 32.22
N GLY A 379 21.77 -4.24 33.27
CA GLY A 379 20.43 -4.27 33.86
C GLY A 379 19.37 -3.42 33.14
N HIS A 380 19.76 -2.66 32.11
CA HIS A 380 18.85 -1.72 31.47
C HIS A 380 17.84 -2.45 30.58
N ARG A 381 16.56 -2.13 30.73
CA ARG A 381 15.47 -2.64 29.89
C ARG A 381 15.56 -2.12 28.46
N ILE A 382 15.46 -3.03 27.49
CA ILE A 382 15.30 -2.72 26.07
C ILE A 382 13.89 -3.14 25.69
N THR A 383 13.13 -2.22 25.10
CA THR A 383 11.78 -2.47 24.57
C THR A 383 11.77 -2.12 23.09
N VAL A 384 11.24 -3.03 22.29
CA VAL A 384 10.93 -2.85 20.87
C VAL A 384 9.44 -2.98 20.65
N SER A 385 8.94 -2.31 19.62
CA SER A 385 7.56 -2.44 19.15
C SER A 385 7.59 -3.05 17.76
N THR A 386 6.70 -4.01 17.52
CA THR A 386 6.50 -4.60 16.20
C THR A 386 5.24 -4.04 15.57
N ALA A 387 5.20 -3.93 14.25
CA ALA A 387 3.94 -3.77 13.53
C ALA A 387 3.00 -4.93 13.90
N GLY A 388 1.71 -4.64 14.10
CA GLY A 388 0.69 -5.63 14.43
C GLY A 388 0.34 -6.48 13.21
N LEU A 389 1.26 -7.34 12.77
CA LEU A 389 1.03 -8.27 11.66
C LEU A 389 0.29 -9.53 12.13
N GLY A 390 -0.46 -10.15 11.24
CA GLY A 390 -1.17 -11.39 11.51
C GLY A 390 -2.68 -11.25 11.70
N GLY A 391 -3.25 -10.09 11.35
CA GLY A 391 -4.68 -9.81 11.41
C GLY A 391 -5.27 -9.79 12.83
N THR A 392 -6.49 -9.27 12.93
CA THR A 392 -7.34 -9.40 14.12
C THR A 392 -8.59 -10.19 13.75
N ASP A 393 -9.22 -10.90 14.71
CA ASP A 393 -10.57 -11.39 14.46
C ASP A 393 -11.57 -10.23 14.34
N ARG A 394 -12.82 -10.56 14.00
CA ARG A 394 -13.97 -9.63 13.99
C ARG A 394 -14.23 -8.90 15.32
N HIS A 395 -13.49 -9.19 16.39
CA HIS A 395 -13.55 -8.53 17.69
C HIS A 395 -12.24 -7.80 18.04
N GLY A 396 -11.34 -7.62 17.08
CA GLY A 396 -10.07 -6.90 17.29
C GLY A 396 -9.01 -7.68 18.05
N ARG A 397 -9.15 -9.00 18.24
CA ARG A 397 -8.13 -9.82 18.91
C ARG A 397 -7.03 -10.23 17.93
N PRO A 398 -5.75 -9.94 18.20
CA PRO A 398 -4.64 -10.37 17.36
C PRO A 398 -4.59 -11.91 17.22
N GLY A 399 -4.40 -12.41 16.00
CA GLY A 399 -4.02 -13.82 15.76
C GLY A 399 -5.15 -14.86 15.74
N ALA A 400 -6.41 -14.47 15.56
CA ALA A 400 -7.57 -15.40 15.56
C ALA A 400 -8.06 -15.83 14.15
N GLY A 401 -7.17 -15.84 13.16
CA GLY A 401 -7.32 -16.51 11.86
C GLY A 401 -5.96 -17.02 11.37
N LYS A 402 -5.92 -17.93 10.38
CA LYS A 402 -4.66 -18.36 9.76
C LYS A 402 -4.11 -17.19 8.93
N ALA A 403 -3.42 -16.28 9.61
CA ALA A 403 -2.90 -15.08 9.01
C ALA A 403 -1.79 -15.39 8.01
N LEU A 404 -1.69 -14.55 6.98
CA LEU A 404 -0.68 -14.67 5.96
C LEU A 404 0.71 -14.36 6.53
N ALA A 405 0.85 -13.26 7.28
CA ALA A 405 2.13 -12.83 7.84
C ALA A 405 2.60 -13.75 8.98
N VAL A 406 3.91 -14.06 9.02
CA VAL A 406 4.52 -14.89 10.07
C VAL A 406 5.73 -14.14 10.66
N PRO A 407 5.49 -13.15 11.55
CA PRO A 407 6.58 -12.35 12.13
C PRO A 407 7.48 -13.20 13.03
N ASP A 408 8.79 -13.14 12.80
CA ASP A 408 9.82 -13.78 13.64
C ASP A 408 10.76 -12.75 14.23
N LEU A 409 10.71 -12.59 15.56
CA LEU A 409 11.54 -11.66 16.33
C LEU A 409 12.62 -12.42 17.10
N ARG A 410 13.89 -12.11 16.85
CA ARG A 410 15.03 -12.82 17.44
C ARG A 410 16.03 -11.87 18.08
N TRP A 411 16.62 -12.30 19.19
CA TRP A 411 17.65 -11.55 19.91
C TRP A 411 19.01 -12.22 19.81
N TYR A 412 20.06 -11.42 19.75
CA TYR A 412 21.44 -11.87 19.68
C TYR A 412 22.31 -11.09 20.66
N VAL A 413 23.36 -11.75 21.14
CA VAL A 413 24.48 -11.10 21.85
C VAL A 413 25.76 -11.50 21.13
N ASP A 414 26.54 -10.53 20.68
CA ASP A 414 27.79 -10.73 19.93
C ASP A 414 27.60 -11.70 18.75
N GLY A 415 26.50 -11.53 18.01
CA GLY A 415 26.13 -12.37 16.87
C GLY A 415 25.56 -13.76 17.23
N LYS A 416 25.50 -14.13 18.52
CA LYS A 416 24.96 -15.43 18.96
C LYS A 416 23.50 -15.29 19.38
N GLU A 417 22.63 -16.08 18.74
CA GLU A 417 21.19 -16.08 19.03
C GLU A 417 20.92 -16.46 20.50
N LYS A 418 19.95 -15.76 21.10
CA LYS A 418 19.39 -16.05 22.42
C LYS A 418 18.00 -16.64 22.25
N VAL A 419 17.96 -17.95 22.03
CA VAL A 419 16.73 -18.72 21.75
C VAL A 419 15.65 -18.51 22.83
N SER A 420 16.04 -18.38 24.10
CA SER A 420 15.12 -18.12 25.22
C SER A 420 14.43 -16.76 25.16
N ALA A 421 14.86 -15.86 24.28
CA ALA A 421 14.30 -14.54 24.07
C ALA A 421 13.53 -14.40 22.74
N ARG A 422 13.38 -15.47 21.94
CA ARG A 422 12.54 -15.44 20.73
C ARG A 422 11.15 -14.90 21.04
N GLY A 423 10.65 -14.00 20.19
CA GLY A 423 9.34 -13.36 20.33
C GLY A 423 9.22 -12.33 21.46
N ARG A 424 10.23 -12.13 22.31
CA ARG A 424 10.15 -11.16 23.40
C ARG A 424 10.33 -9.74 22.87
N THR A 425 9.36 -8.87 23.13
CA THR A 425 9.43 -7.44 22.81
C THR A 425 10.18 -6.62 23.86
N THR A 426 10.44 -7.21 25.04
CA THR A 426 11.17 -6.56 26.12
C THR A 426 12.18 -7.52 26.76
N VAL A 427 13.43 -7.07 26.89
CA VAL A 427 14.53 -7.84 27.47
C VAL A 427 15.46 -6.94 28.31
N THR A 428 16.41 -7.54 29.01
CA THR A 428 17.61 -6.84 29.54
C THR A 428 18.85 -7.56 29.02
N PRO A 429 19.97 -6.87 28.76
CA PRO A 429 21.21 -7.56 28.38
C PRO A 429 21.63 -8.65 29.38
N LEU A 430 21.40 -8.42 30.67
CA LEU A 430 21.66 -9.42 31.73
C LEU A 430 20.84 -10.69 31.53
N ALA A 431 19.55 -10.57 31.20
CA ALA A 431 18.69 -11.72 30.89
C ALA A 431 19.09 -12.43 29.58
N LEU A 432 19.77 -11.74 28.68
CA LEU A 432 20.39 -12.30 27.47
C LEU A 432 21.78 -12.93 27.74
N GLY A 433 22.26 -12.86 28.98
CA GLY A 433 23.52 -13.46 29.42
C GLY A 433 24.73 -12.52 29.41
N VAL A 434 24.55 -11.21 29.21
CA VAL A 434 25.62 -10.21 29.36
C VAL A 434 25.91 -9.98 30.84
N ARG A 435 27.02 -10.55 31.35
CA ARG A 435 27.47 -10.40 32.75
C ARG A 435 28.40 -9.21 32.90
N HIS A 436 28.60 -8.71 34.12
CA HIS A 436 29.54 -7.62 34.43
C HIS A 436 31.01 -8.09 34.34
N ASP A 437 31.48 -8.38 33.12
CA ASP A 437 32.83 -8.89 32.86
C ASP A 437 33.85 -7.78 32.55
N GLY A 438 33.38 -6.54 32.39
CA GLY A 438 34.17 -5.36 32.00
C GLY A 438 34.35 -5.21 30.48
N ARG A 439 33.81 -6.12 29.67
CA ARG A 439 33.86 -6.04 28.20
C ARG A 439 32.70 -5.23 27.64
N ARG A 440 32.82 -4.90 26.36
CA ARG A 440 31.72 -4.37 25.57
C ARG A 440 31.07 -5.52 24.82
N HIS A 441 29.74 -5.55 24.85
CA HIS A 441 28.94 -6.50 24.08
C HIS A 441 28.05 -5.74 23.11
N THR A 442 27.64 -6.42 22.05
CA THR A 442 26.61 -5.92 21.13
C THR A 442 25.35 -6.76 21.34
N VAL A 443 24.24 -6.10 21.67
CA VAL A 443 22.91 -6.72 21.69
C VAL A 443 22.20 -6.28 20.42
N THR A 444 21.73 -7.23 19.63
CA THR A 444 20.88 -6.94 18.46
C THR A 444 19.56 -7.67 18.56
N VAL A 445 18.54 -7.10 17.91
CA VAL A 445 17.25 -7.73 17.67
C VAL A 445 16.94 -7.65 16.20
N THR A 446 16.49 -8.75 15.61
CA THR A 446 16.07 -8.84 14.22
C THR A 446 14.58 -9.18 14.15
N PHE A 447 13.92 -8.63 13.14
CA PHE A 447 12.57 -8.97 12.75
C PHE A 447 12.62 -9.45 11.30
N VAL A 448 11.97 -10.57 11.00
CA VAL A 448 11.80 -11.06 9.62
C VAL A 448 10.41 -11.66 9.50
N ASP A 449 9.67 -11.31 8.47
CA ASP A 449 8.47 -12.06 8.09
C ASP A 449 8.87 -13.35 7.42
N ARG A 450 8.37 -14.48 7.92
CA ARG A 450 8.69 -15.83 7.46
C ARG A 450 7.56 -16.52 6.72
N THR A 451 6.53 -15.77 6.35
CA THR A 451 5.43 -16.32 5.56
C THR A 451 5.90 -17.01 4.29
N ASP A 452 5.22 -18.09 3.91
CA ASP A 452 5.41 -18.74 2.60
C ASP A 452 4.83 -17.91 1.45
N ALA A 453 4.12 -16.81 1.76
CA ALA A 453 3.65 -15.81 0.80
C ALA A 453 4.77 -14.92 0.22
N ILE A 454 6.00 -15.05 0.72
CA ILE A 454 7.20 -14.39 0.19
C ILE A 454 8.18 -15.48 -0.26
N ARG A 455 8.33 -15.68 -1.56
CA ARG A 455 9.28 -16.64 -2.15
C ARG A 455 10.53 -15.97 -2.71
N ASP A 456 10.44 -14.70 -3.08
CA ASP A 456 11.55 -13.92 -3.57
C ASP A 456 12.47 -13.49 -2.42
N PRO A 457 13.77 -13.88 -2.44
CA PRO A 457 14.74 -13.45 -1.44
C PRO A 457 14.90 -11.93 -1.34
N ALA A 458 14.71 -11.18 -2.43
CA ALA A 458 14.76 -9.73 -2.41
C ALA A 458 13.57 -9.15 -1.62
N VAL A 459 12.37 -9.70 -1.80
CA VAL A 459 11.20 -9.33 -0.99
C VAL A 459 11.38 -9.75 0.46
N ARG A 460 11.95 -10.93 0.72
CA ARG A 460 12.29 -11.36 2.08
C ARG A 460 13.24 -10.39 2.77
N ALA A 461 14.25 -9.90 2.06
CA ALA A 461 15.17 -8.88 2.57
C ALA A 461 14.46 -7.56 2.88
N LEU A 462 13.41 -7.21 2.13
CA LEU A 462 12.59 -6.04 2.43
C LEU A 462 11.89 -6.16 3.79
N SER A 463 11.38 -7.35 4.12
CA SER A 463 10.71 -7.61 5.41
C SER A 463 11.65 -7.67 6.63
N GLY A 464 12.96 -7.65 6.39
CA GLY A 464 13.98 -7.78 7.42
C GLY A 464 14.40 -6.44 8.02
N ASP A 465 14.26 -6.30 9.33
CA ASP A 465 14.74 -5.17 10.12
C ASP A 465 15.70 -5.63 11.23
N GLU A 466 16.71 -4.81 11.54
CA GLU A 466 17.64 -5.04 12.64
C GLU A 466 17.87 -3.76 13.45
N ILE A 467 17.88 -3.88 14.79
CA ILE A 467 18.27 -2.80 15.69
C ILE A 467 19.34 -3.32 16.65
N GLY A 468 20.42 -2.55 16.83
CA GLY A 468 21.54 -2.90 17.70
C GLY A 468 21.85 -1.86 18.78
N TRP A 469 22.39 -2.30 19.90
CA TRP A 469 22.88 -1.47 21.00
C TRP A 469 24.23 -1.98 21.52
N THR A 470 25.07 -1.07 22.00
CA THR A 470 26.31 -1.44 22.70
C THR A 470 26.03 -1.56 24.20
N VAL A 471 26.53 -2.59 24.87
CA VAL A 471 26.43 -2.77 26.31
C VAL A 471 27.81 -2.64 26.93
N LYS A 472 27.99 -1.67 27.84
CA LYS A 472 29.17 -1.57 28.69
C LYS A 472 28.93 -2.39 29.94
N ALA A 473 29.56 -3.55 30.05
CA ALA A 473 29.37 -4.45 31.17
C ALA A 473 30.24 -4.11 32.39
N THR A 474 30.28 -2.83 32.76
CA THR A 474 31.01 -2.34 33.94
C THR A 474 30.14 -2.43 35.19
N GLY A 475 30.66 -3.01 36.27
CA GLY A 475 29.98 -3.16 37.57
C GLY A 475 30.77 -4.10 38.49
N PRO A 476 30.42 -4.21 39.79
CA PRO A 476 31.11 -5.12 40.69
C PRO A 476 30.97 -6.56 40.18
N ARG A 477 32.11 -7.23 39.95
CA ARG A 477 32.15 -8.67 39.65
C ARG A 477 31.56 -9.39 40.86
N ARG A 478 30.43 -10.08 40.65
CA ARG A 478 29.86 -10.98 41.65
C ARG A 478 30.42 -12.38 41.48
#